data_AF-A0A6I5RIW7-F1
#
_entry.id   AF-A0A6I5RIW7-F1
#
_cell.length_a   1.000
_cell.length_b   1.000
_cell.length_c   1.000
_cell.angle_alpha   90.00
_cell.angle_beta   90.00
_cell.angle_gamma   90.00
#
_symmetry.space_group_name_H-M   'P 1'
#
loop_
_entity.id
_entity.type
_entity.pdbx_description
1 polymer ?
#
loop_
_entity_poly.entity_id
_entity_poly.type
_entity_poly.pdbx_seq_one_letter_code
_entity_poly.pdbx_strand_id
1 'polypeptide(L)'
;MVATDLFFSEYVEGSSFNKALEIYNGTNSTIDLAAEGYTLEIYSNGSSTVSQSLTLTGAIAAGDVFVLANPSANSAILAEADVQN
;
A
#
# COMPACT_ATOMS: atom_id res chain seq x y z
N MET A 1 -3.34 -14.41 17.51
CA MET A 1 -3.57 -15.06 16.20
C MET A 1 -2.60 -14.42 15.21
N VAL A 2 -2.09 -15.19 14.26
CA VAL A 2 -1.19 -14.73 13.20
C VAL A 2 -2.03 -14.57 11.93
N ALA A 3 -1.83 -13.50 11.17
CA ALA A 3 -2.53 -13.34 9.89
C ALA A 3 -2.02 -14.39 8.89
N THR A 4 -2.88 -14.79 7.96
CA THR A 4 -2.48 -15.71 6.88
C THR A 4 -1.93 -14.98 5.67
N ASP A 5 -2.13 -13.66 5.59
CA ASP A 5 -1.79 -12.80 4.46
C ASP A 5 -1.65 -11.34 4.92
N LEU A 6 -1.27 -10.47 3.99
CA LEU A 6 -1.28 -9.02 4.08
C LEU A 6 -2.71 -8.49 4.24
N PHE A 7 -2.83 -7.32 4.86
CA PHE A 7 -4.08 -6.56 4.85
C PHE A 7 -3.81 -5.06 4.88
N PHE A 8 -4.82 -4.27 4.50
CA PHE A 8 -4.75 -2.81 4.63
C PHE A 8 -4.98 -2.41 6.08
N SER A 9 -3.95 -1.90 6.73
CA SER A 9 -3.97 -1.49 8.13
C SER A 9 -4.35 -0.02 8.31
N GLU A 10 -4.07 0.84 7.32
CA GLU A 10 -4.43 2.25 7.35
C GLU A 10 -4.81 2.80 5.96
N TYR A 11 -5.76 3.73 5.94
CA TYR A 11 -6.14 4.52 4.77
C TYR A 11 -6.17 6.00 5.15
N VAL A 12 -5.29 6.80 4.54
CA VAL A 12 -5.19 8.23 4.79
C VAL A 12 -5.93 8.99 3.70
N GLU A 13 -7.01 9.67 4.08
CA GLU A 13 -7.79 10.56 3.22
C GLU A 13 -7.69 11.99 3.72
N GLY A 14 -6.54 12.62 3.47
CA GLY A 14 -6.30 14.01 3.81
C GLY A 14 -6.85 14.99 2.76
N SER A 15 -6.62 16.28 3.01
CA SER A 15 -6.99 17.32 2.03
C SER A 15 -6.14 17.24 0.76
N SER A 16 -6.75 17.47 -0.40
CA SER A 16 -6.06 17.48 -1.71
C SER A 16 -5.33 16.14 -1.98
N PHE A 17 -4.03 16.18 -2.24
CA PHE A 17 -3.18 15.03 -2.57
C PHE A 17 -2.59 14.32 -1.35
N ASN A 18 -2.95 14.72 -0.13
CA ASN A 18 -2.47 14.08 1.10
C ASN A 18 -3.15 12.71 1.30
N LYS A 19 -2.74 11.73 0.51
CA LYS A 19 -3.32 10.39 0.45
C LYS A 19 -2.24 9.34 0.60
N ALA A 20 -2.54 8.31 1.37
CA ALA A 20 -1.68 7.14 1.54
C ALA A 20 -2.48 5.88 1.88
N LEU A 21 -1.88 4.73 1.61
CA LEU A 21 -2.38 3.41 1.97
C LEU A 21 -1.26 2.62 2.64
N GLU A 22 -1.54 2.03 3.80
CA GLU A 22 -0.61 1.15 4.51
C GLU A 22 -1.03 -0.31 4.34
N ILE A 23 -0.07 -1.15 3.96
CA ILE A 23 -0.21 -2.60 3.86
C ILE A 23 0.64 -3.23 4.95
N TYR A 24 0.04 -4.00 5.85
CA TYR A 24 0.76 -4.65 6.95
C TYR A 24 0.89 -6.16 6.73
N ASN A 25 2.10 -6.68 7.00
CA ASN A 25 2.37 -8.10 7.04
C ASN A 25 2.23 -8.65 8.47
N GLY A 26 1.01 -9.10 8.80
CA GLY A 26 0.72 -9.75 10.08
C GLY A 26 1.07 -11.24 10.16
N THR A 27 1.77 -11.77 9.15
CA THR A 27 2.23 -13.16 9.13
C THR A 27 3.52 -13.33 9.94
N ASN A 28 4.06 -14.55 9.98
CA ASN A 28 5.33 -14.85 10.65
C ASN A 28 6.52 -14.99 9.67
N SER A 29 6.34 -14.59 8.41
CA SER A 29 7.38 -14.68 7.37
C SER A 29 7.42 -13.43 6.53
N THR A 30 8.60 -13.12 5.99
CA THR A 30 8.73 -12.08 4.96
C THR A 30 7.93 -12.48 3.72
N ILE A 31 7.20 -11.52 3.14
CA ILE A 31 6.46 -11.68 1.88
C ILE A 31 7.15 -10.84 0.82
N ASP A 32 7.56 -11.46 -0.29
CA ASP A 32 8.08 -10.76 -1.47
C ASP A 32 6.91 -10.41 -2.40
N LEU A 33 6.62 -9.11 -2.53
CA LEU A 33 5.43 -8.61 -3.21
C LEU A 33 5.42 -8.95 -4.70
N ALA A 34 6.59 -8.96 -5.33
CA ALA A 34 6.71 -9.24 -6.76
C ALA A 34 6.65 -10.75 -7.04
N ALA A 35 7.33 -11.56 -6.22
CA ALA A 35 7.32 -13.02 -6.37
C ALA A 35 5.92 -13.62 -6.14
N GLU A 36 5.16 -13.06 -5.21
CA GLU A 36 3.78 -13.46 -4.91
C GLU A 36 2.74 -12.77 -5.81
N GLY A 37 3.16 -11.84 -6.68
CA GLY A 37 2.31 -11.23 -7.71
C GLY A 37 1.30 -10.21 -7.20
N TYR A 38 1.57 -9.53 -6.08
CA TYR A 38 0.67 -8.51 -5.55
C TYR A 38 0.56 -7.30 -6.48
N THR A 39 -0.68 -6.85 -6.66
CA THR A 39 -1.02 -5.65 -7.44
C THR A 39 -2.02 -4.81 -6.65
N LEU A 40 -1.79 -3.50 -6.59
CA LEU A 40 -2.77 -2.55 -6.06
C LEU A 40 -3.62 -2.02 -7.20
N GLU A 41 -4.93 -2.22 -7.11
CA GLU A 41 -5.90 -1.71 -8.07
C GLU A 41 -6.78 -0.64 -7.40
N ILE A 42 -6.87 0.52 -8.05
CA ILE A 42 -7.64 1.67 -7.56
C ILE A 42 -8.89 1.83 -8.41
N TYR A 43 -10.04 1.90 -7.77
CA TYR A 43 -11.34 2.16 -8.38
C TYR A 43 -11.82 3.54 -7.94
N SER A 44 -11.67 4.54 -8.82
CA SER A 44 -11.95 5.94 -8.48
C SER A 44 -13.41 6.31 -8.74
N ASN A 45 -13.99 7.17 -7.89
CA ASN A 45 -15.30 7.78 -8.08
C ASN A 45 -16.45 6.78 -8.37
N GLY A 46 -16.42 5.62 -7.70
CA GLY A 46 -17.43 4.57 -7.89
C GLY A 46 -17.32 3.80 -9.20
N SER A 47 -16.18 3.91 -9.90
CA SER A 47 -15.91 3.11 -11.10
C SER A 47 -16.01 1.60 -10.81
N SER A 48 -16.65 0.86 -11.71
CA SER A 48 -16.67 -0.61 -11.70
C SER A 48 -15.46 -1.23 -12.42
N THR A 49 -14.63 -0.40 -13.06
CA THR A 49 -13.39 -0.82 -13.73
C THR A 49 -12.17 -0.22 -13.05
N VAL A 50 -11.05 -0.94 -13.12
CA VAL A 50 -9.76 -0.48 -12.58
C VAL A 50 -9.42 0.88 -13.22
N SER A 51 -9.22 1.88 -12.38
CA SER A 51 -8.84 3.24 -12.79
C SER A 51 -7.34 3.37 -12.88
N GLN A 52 -6.62 2.76 -11.93
CA GLN A 52 -5.16 2.68 -11.91
C GLN A 52 -4.74 1.33 -11.34
N SER A 53 -3.60 0.81 -11.80
CA SER A 53 -3.03 -0.45 -11.34
C SER A 53 -1.54 -0.25 -11.12
N LEU A 54 -1.01 -0.78 -10.02
CA LEU A 54 0.40 -0.77 -9.69
C LEU A 54 0.84 -2.17 -9.25
N THR A 55 1.72 -2.79 -10.02
CA THR A 55 2.41 -4.01 -9.57
C THR A 55 3.35 -3.65 -8.42
N LEU A 56 3.18 -4.32 -7.29
CA LEU A 56 3.99 -4.06 -6.12
C LEU A 56 5.33 -4.78 -6.21
N THR A 57 6.37 -4.15 -5.68
CA THR A 57 7.73 -4.69 -5.63
C THR A 57 8.33 -4.46 -4.25
N GLY A 58 9.32 -5.26 -3.90
CA GLY A 58 9.94 -5.22 -2.57
C GLY A 58 9.43 -6.35 -1.70
N ALA A 59 9.80 -6.34 -0.43
CA ALA A 59 9.41 -7.36 0.52
C ALA A 59 9.04 -6.74 1.85
N ILE A 60 7.98 -7.25 2.47
CA ILE A 60 7.51 -6.79 3.78
C ILE A 60 7.92 -7.84 4.81
N ALA A 61 8.75 -7.47 5.77
CA ALA A 61 9.14 -8.37 6.85
C ALA A 61 7.93 -8.71 7.75
N ALA A 62 8.03 -9.81 8.51
CA ALA A 62 7.00 -10.17 9.48
C ALA A 62 6.84 -9.06 10.52
N GLY A 63 5.61 -8.55 10.68
CA GLY A 63 5.30 -7.44 11.59
C GLY A 63 5.66 -6.06 11.06
N ASP A 64 5.99 -5.93 9.78
CA ASP A 64 6.34 -4.66 9.14
C ASP A 64 5.25 -4.16 8.18
N VAL A 65 5.40 -2.93 7.69
CA VAL A 65 4.45 -2.26 6.80
C VAL A 65 5.08 -1.89 5.46
N PHE A 66 4.22 -1.63 4.48
CA PHE A 66 4.57 -1.02 3.20
C PHE A 66 3.59 0.10 2.90
N VAL A 67 4.10 1.31 2.72
CA VAL A 67 3.31 2.53 2.57
C VAL A 67 3.39 3.04 1.15
N LEU A 68 2.22 3.24 0.54
CA LEU A 68 2.08 3.90 -0.75
C LEU A 68 1.50 5.29 -0.54
N ALA A 69 2.10 6.30 -1.16
CA ALA A 69 1.62 7.68 -1.10
C ALA A 69 1.37 8.27 -2.48
N ASN A 70 0.48 9.26 -2.55
CA ASN A 70 0.41 10.09 -3.75
C ASN A 70 1.70 10.95 -3.87
N PRO A 71 2.35 11.06 -5.04
CA PRO A 71 3.59 11.80 -5.21
C PRO A 71 3.49 13.29 -4.86
N SER A 72 2.28 13.86 -4.87
CA SER A 72 2.01 15.26 -4.52
C SER A 72 1.54 15.44 -3.07
N ALA A 73 1.60 14.39 -2.24
CA ALA A 73 1.33 14.50 -0.81
C ALA A 73 2.35 15.42 -0.12
N ASN A 74 2.01 15.88 1.08
CA ASN A 74 2.93 16.69 1.87
C ASN A 74 4.19 15.88 2.28
N SER A 75 5.24 16.59 2.70
CA SER A 75 6.53 15.98 3.03
C SER A 75 6.47 15.00 4.20
N ALA A 76 5.52 15.13 5.13
CA ALA A 76 5.40 14.19 6.24
C ALA A 76 4.87 12.84 5.75
N ILE A 77 3.91 12.83 4.82
CA ILE A 77 3.43 11.59 4.20
C ILE A 77 4.52 10.98 3.31
N LEU A 78 5.18 11.80 2.48
CA LEU A 78 6.22 11.31 1.57
C LEU A 78 7.45 10.75 2.29
N ALA A 79 7.71 11.17 3.53
CA ALA A 79 8.81 10.66 4.34
C ALA A 79 8.59 9.21 4.82
N GLU A 80 7.33 8.78 4.94
CA GLU A 80 6.96 7.42 5.36
C GLU A 80 6.72 6.48 4.16
N ALA A 81 6.73 7.01 2.92
CA ALA A 81 6.34 6.24 1.74
C ALA A 81 7.48 5.37 1.18
N ASP A 82 7.20 4.09 0.99
CA ASP A 82 8.08 3.15 0.27
C ASP A 82 7.95 3.32 -1.25
N VAL A 83 6.76 3.71 -1.72
CA VAL A 83 6.47 3.94 -3.14
C VAL A 83 5.49 5.09 -3.33
N GLN A 84 5.63 5.78 -4.46
CA GLN A 84 4.76 6.88 -4.86
C GLN A 84 3.97 6.52 -6.13
N ASN A 85 2.66 6.80 -6.16
CA ASN A 85 1.74 6.50 -7.28
C ASN A 85 0.80 7.66 -7.62
#